data_AF-A0A6A0JJM2-F1
#
_entry.id   AF-A0A6A0JJM2-F1
#
_cell.length_a   1.000
_cell.length_b   1.000
_cell.length_c   1.000
_cell.angle_alpha   90.00
_cell.angle_beta   90.00
_cell.angle_gamma   90.00
#
_symmetry.space_group_name_H-M   'P 1'
#
loop_
_entity.id
_entity.type
_entity.pdbx_description
1 polymer ?
#
loop_
_entity_poly.entity_id
_entity_poly.type
_entity_poly.pdbx_seq_one_letter_code
_entity_poly.pdbx_strand_id
1 'polypeptide(L)'
;MKPITISDTLMKSVYAEARNSYPAECCGWLTGDRSGSYVDHIRRCENDQSSGNHPTQPGRGVETAYVFSSSDVMELNQSLDTEH
;
A
#
# COMPACT_ATOMS: atom_id res chain seq x y z
N MET A 1 5.85 18.98 10.00
CA MET A 1 4.93 17.83 9.85
C MET A 1 4.95 17.07 11.18
N LYS A 2 3.80 16.76 11.79
CA LYS A 2 3.76 15.96 13.01
C LYS A 2 3.91 14.48 12.65
N PRO A 3 4.57 13.64 13.48
CA PRO A 3 4.61 12.20 13.25
C PRO A 3 3.20 11.61 13.18
N ILE A 4 3.02 10.60 12.33
CA ILE A 4 1.81 9.76 12.29
C ILE A 4 2.03 8.56 13.20
N THR A 5 1.02 8.21 13.99
CA THR A 5 1.03 7.09 14.92
C THR A 5 0.34 5.89 14.27
N ILE A 6 1.02 4.75 14.29
CA ILE A 6 0.46 3.46 13.85
C ILE A 6 0.44 2.57 15.08
N SER A 7 -0.73 1.98 15.39
CA SER A 7 -0.84 1.08 16.54
C SER A 7 0.03 -0.16 16.35
N ASP A 8 0.47 -0.78 17.45
CA ASP A 8 1.25 -2.02 17.41
C ASP A 8 0.55 -3.14 16.64
N THR A 9 -0.78 -3.22 16.76
CA THR A 9 -1.60 -4.22 16.05
C THR A 9 -1.52 -4.01 14.54
N LEU A 10 -1.67 -2.77 14.07
CA LEU A 10 -1.56 -2.43 12.66
C LEU A 10 -0.11 -2.60 12.16
N MET A 11 0.88 -2.20 12.96
CA MET A 11 2.28 -2.39 12.56
C MET A 11 2.65 -3.87 12.42
N LYS A 12 2.14 -4.73 13.32
CA LYS A 12 2.33 -6.19 13.22
C LYS A 12 1.70 -6.78 11.96
N SER A 13 0.54 -6.27 11.51
CA SER A 13 -0.05 -6.74 10.26
C SER A 13 0.77 -6.31 9.04
N VAL A 14 1.30 -5.08 9.01
CA VAL A 14 2.26 -4.65 7.95
C VAL A 14 3.46 -5.60 7.89
N TYR A 15 4.05 -5.94 9.04
CA TYR A 15 5.17 -6.87 9.08
C TYR A 15 4.82 -8.30 8.69
N ALA A 16 3.58 -8.74 8.90
CA ALA A 16 3.11 -10.03 8.44
C ALA A 16 2.97 -10.04 6.91
N GLU A 17 2.33 -9.02 6.34
CA GLU A 17 2.20 -8.89 4.88
C GLU A 17 3.57 -8.77 4.20
N ALA A 18 4.50 -7.99 4.76
CA ALA A 18 5.86 -7.89 4.23
C ALA A 18 6.58 -9.25 4.15
N ARG A 19 6.32 -10.15 5.11
CA ARG A 19 6.86 -11.53 5.06
C ARG A 19 6.14 -12.40 4.04
N ASN A 20 4.82 -12.24 3.91
CA ASN A 20 4.01 -13.00 2.96
C ASN A 20 4.30 -12.63 1.51
N SER A 21 4.63 -11.36 1.24
CA SER A 21 4.94 -10.87 -0.10
C SER A 21 6.36 -11.24 -0.56
N TYR A 22 7.27 -11.54 0.37
CA TYR A 22 8.65 -11.89 0.02
C TYR A 22 8.69 -13.10 -0.95
N PRO A 23 9.47 -13.03 -2.05
CA PRO A 23 10.53 -12.06 -2.35
C PRO A 23 10.06 -10.77 -3.03
N ALA A 24 8.79 -10.66 -3.42
CA ALA A 24 8.26 -9.44 -4.03
C ALA A 24 8.22 -8.29 -3.02
N GLU A 25 8.39 -7.07 -3.51
CA GLU A 25 8.22 -5.85 -2.74
C GLU A 25 6.76 -5.76 -2.29
N CYS A 26 6.57 -5.61 -0.97
CA CYS A 26 5.27 -5.45 -0.35
C CYS A 26 4.75 -4.03 -0.58
N CYS A 27 3.52 -3.89 -1.06
CA CYS A 27 2.89 -2.60 -1.30
C CYS A 27 1.48 -2.54 -0.73
N GLY A 28 0.96 -1.33 -0.56
CA GLY A 28 -0.35 -1.04 0.02
C GLY A 28 -0.45 0.41 0.46
N TRP A 29 -1.58 0.78 1.06
CA TRP A 29 -1.79 2.12 1.63
C TRP A 29 -2.36 2.06 3.05
N LEU A 30 -2.12 3.17 3.76
CA LEU A 30 -2.60 3.43 5.12
C LEU A 30 -3.62 4.56 5.03
N THR A 31 -4.77 4.42 5.67
CA THR A 31 -5.77 5.49 5.77
C THR A 31 -6.08 5.83 7.22
N GLY A 32 -6.56 7.05 7.41
CA GLY A 32 -7.03 7.60 8.67
C GLY A 32 -7.43 9.06 8.48
N ASP A 33 -7.99 9.67 9.53
CA ASP A 33 -8.51 11.03 9.45
C ASP A 33 -7.45 12.04 8.96
N ARG A 34 -7.84 12.87 7.97
CA ARG A 34 -6.95 13.87 7.34
C ARG A 34 -6.40 14.90 8.34
N SER A 35 -7.18 15.26 9.35
CA SER A 35 -6.81 16.17 10.44
C SER A 35 -6.19 15.44 11.64
N GLY A 36 -6.29 14.12 11.67
CA GLY A 36 -5.76 13.23 12.67
C GLY A 36 -4.26 12.99 12.58
N SER A 37 -3.78 12.16 13.48
CA SER A 37 -2.37 11.72 13.53
C SER A 37 -2.25 10.22 13.76
N TYR A 38 -3.31 9.48 13.43
CA TYR A 38 -3.41 8.04 13.63
C TYR A 38 -3.78 7.37 12.31
N VAL A 39 -3.27 6.15 12.11
CA VAL A 39 -3.74 5.26 11.06
C VAL A 39 -4.84 4.38 11.63
N ASP A 40 -5.95 4.31 10.90
CA ASP A 40 -7.13 3.54 11.27
C ASP A 40 -7.20 2.22 10.48
N HIS A 41 -6.78 2.25 9.20
CA HIS A 41 -6.86 1.12 8.31
C HIS A 41 -5.60 0.89 7.47
N ILE A 42 -5.39 -0.37 7.10
CA ILE A 42 -4.34 -0.82 6.20
C ILE A 42 -5.01 -1.61 5.09
N ARG A 43 -4.70 -1.26 3.83
CA ARG A 43 -5.07 -2.05 2.66
C ARG A 43 -3.79 -2.53 1.97
N ARG A 44 -3.55 -3.85 2.00
CA ARG A 44 -2.44 -4.52 1.29
C ARG A 44 -2.72 -4.59 -0.21
N CYS A 45 -1.72 -4.50 -1.09
CA CYS A 45 -1.88 -4.73 -2.52
C CYS A 45 -1.09 -5.95 -2.99
N GLU A 46 -1.58 -6.59 -4.05
CA GLU A 46 -0.76 -7.51 -4.80
C GLU A 46 0.13 -6.71 -5.76
N ASN A 47 1.42 -7.01 -5.77
CA ASN A 47 2.37 -6.28 -6.58
C ASN A 47 2.20 -6.64 -8.07
N ASP A 48 1.70 -5.70 -8.86
CA ASP A 48 1.44 -5.91 -10.28
C ASP A 48 2.68 -5.66 -11.18
N GLN A 49 3.88 -5.53 -10.60
CA GLN A 49 5.11 -5.25 -11.36
C GLN A 49 5.41 -6.30 -12.44
N SER A 50 5.04 -7.58 -12.21
CA SER A 50 5.24 -8.64 -13.20
C SER A 50 4.29 -8.58 -14.40
N SER A 51 3.23 -7.76 -14.36
CA SER A 51 2.30 -7.62 -15.49
C SER A 51 2.92 -6.88 -16.68
N GLY A 52 4.12 -6.30 -16.51
CA GLY A 52 4.84 -5.59 -17.57
C GLY A 52 4.26 -4.21 -17.89
N ASN A 53 3.26 -3.77 -17.13
CA ASN A 53 2.58 -2.48 -17.32
C ASN A 53 3.35 -1.28 -16.73
N HIS A 54 4.58 -1.48 -16.24
CA HIS A 54 5.33 -0.41 -15.58
C HIS A 54 5.79 0.67 -16.59
N PRO A 55 5.28 1.91 -16.52
CA PRO A 55 5.45 2.90 -17.58
C PRO A 55 6.85 3.54 -17.68
N THR A 56 7.69 3.44 -16.63
CA THR A 56 8.92 4.27 -16.54
C THR A 56 10.24 3.55 -16.19
N GLN A 57 10.23 2.28 -15.72
CA GLN A 57 11.40 1.50 -15.28
C GLN A 57 11.18 -0.02 -15.47
N PRO A 58 11.19 -0.53 -16.73
CA PRO A 58 10.94 -1.93 -17.04
C PRO A 58 12.04 -2.91 -16.57
N GLY A 59 13.19 -2.40 -16.08
CA GLY A 59 14.34 -3.22 -15.67
C GLY A 59 14.35 -3.66 -14.20
N ARG A 60 13.38 -3.24 -13.38
CA ARG A 60 13.26 -3.67 -11.98
C ARG A 60 12.26 -4.82 -11.87
N GLY A 61 12.67 -5.92 -11.25
CA GLY A 61 11.78 -7.04 -10.99
C GLY A 61 10.86 -6.77 -9.80
N VAL A 62 9.94 -7.70 -9.55
CA VAL A 62 8.96 -7.62 -8.45
C VAL A 62 9.64 -7.48 -7.09
N GLU A 63 10.88 -7.94 -6.95
CA GLU A 63 11.68 -7.89 -5.72
C GLU A 63 12.23 -6.50 -5.38
N THR A 64 12.26 -5.60 -6.37
CA THR A 64 12.81 -4.25 -6.19
C THR A 64 11.89 -3.15 -6.69
N ALA A 65 10.68 -3.45 -7.16
CA ALA A 65 9.70 -2.44 -7.54
C ALA A 65 8.28 -2.97 -7.31
N TYR A 66 7.33 -2.04 -7.17
CA TYR A 66 5.92 -2.37 -7.19
C TYR A 66 5.11 -1.46 -8.11
N VAL A 67 3.98 -2.01 -8.57
CA VAL A 67 2.91 -1.28 -9.26
C VAL A 67 1.60 -1.60 -8.58
N PHE A 68 0.79 -0.57 -8.31
CA PHE A 68 -0.62 -0.78 -7.98
C PHE A 68 -1.39 -1.11 -9.25
N SER A 69 -2.23 -2.15 -9.18
CA SER A 69 -3.15 -2.44 -10.26
C SER A 69 -4.13 -1.26 -10.46
N SER A 70 -4.70 -1.14 -11.65
CA SER A 70 -5.73 -0.13 -11.90
C SER A 70 -6.92 -0.27 -10.94
N SER A 71 -7.28 -1.51 -10.58
CA SER A 71 -8.33 -1.79 -9.59
C SER A 71 -7.97 -1.26 -8.20
N ASP A 72 -6.72 -1.43 -7.77
CA ASP A 72 -6.25 -0.92 -6.48
C ASP A 72 -6.33 0.62 -6.44
N VAL A 73 -5.93 1.29 -7.52
CA VAL A 73 -6.01 2.76 -7.62
C VAL A 73 -7.45 3.24 -7.61
N MET A 74 -8.36 2.55 -8.31
CA MET A 74 -9.79 2.87 -8.31
C MET A 74 -10.42 2.67 -6.93
N GLU A 75 -10.10 1.58 -6.24
CA GLU A 75 -10.56 1.29 -4.88
C GLU A 75 -10.06 2.36 -3.90
N LEU A 76 -8.79 2.75 -3.99
CA LEU A 76 -8.24 3.84 -3.20
C LEU A 76 -9.01 5.14 -3.45
N ASN A 77 -9.23 5.53 -4.71
CA ASN A 77 -9.96 6.76 -5.01
C ASN A 77 -11.38 6.74 -4.44
N GLN A 78 -12.09 5.61 -4.59
CA GLN A 78 -13.43 5.45 -4.03
C GLN A 78 -13.43 5.54 -2.49
N SER A 79 -12.42 4.96 -1.82
CA SER A 79 -12.31 5.03 -0.37
C SER A 79 -12.21 6.47 0.15
N LEU A 80 -11.55 7.36 -0.61
CA LEU A 80 -11.41 8.77 -0.26
C LEU A 80 -12.69 9.58 -0.50
N ASP A 81 -13.49 9.21 -1.50
CA ASP A 81 -14.78 9.86 -1.80
C ASP A 81 -15.89 9.49 -0.79
N THR A 82 -15.71 8.40 -0.04
CA THR A 82 -16.73 7.87 0.89
C THR A 82 -16.56 8.40 2.33
N GLU A 83 -15.47 9.11 2.63
CA GLU A 83 -15.26 9.79 3.91
C GLU A 83 -15.81 11.24 3.84
N HIS A 84 -17.11 11.39 4.15
CA HIS A 84 -17.83 12.66 4.31
C HIS A 84 -18.61 12.69 5.62
#